data_AF-A0A1Z4QUW7-F1
#
_entry.id   AF-A0A1Z4QUW7-F1
#
_cell.length_a   1.000
_cell.length_b   1.000
_cell.length_c   1.000
_cell.angle_alpha   90.00
_cell.angle_beta   90.00
_cell.angle_gamma   90.00
#
_symmetry.space_group_name_H-M   'P 1'
#
loop_
_entity.id
_entity.type
_entity.pdbx_description
1 polymer ?
#
loop_
_entity_poly.entity_id
_entity_poly.type
_entity_poly.pdbx_seq_one_letter_code
_entity_poly.pdbx_strand_id
1 'polypeptide(L)'
;MQTGIWYESLIERDYMYLLETDPDVLSYQSQPLSIFYTFAHRQRRYTPDFLVERRSRKLLIEVKPANKVDSLKNLKLFRIIAPICQEQGWEFVVVTDEMIRVQPQLNNLKLLYKYICEPLSLKNYLDCYQYFRVEVTTSIKTALLDLASKQITRTYALTEW
;
A
#
# COMPACT_ATOMS: atom_id res chain seq x y z
N MET A 1 4.28 -1.54 -9.81
CA MET A 1 4.99 -2.67 -10.47
C MET A 1 3.92 -3.71 -10.82
N GLN A 2 3.92 -4.31 -12.02
CA GLN A 2 2.90 -5.35 -12.32
C GLN A 2 3.52 -6.74 -12.22
N THR A 3 3.56 -7.22 -10.98
CA THR A 3 3.90 -8.60 -10.63
C THR A 3 2.84 -9.04 -9.63
N GLY A 4 2.32 -10.27 -9.77
CA GLY A 4 1.35 -10.79 -8.79
C GLY A 4 2.02 -10.96 -7.44
N ILE A 5 1.79 -10.04 -6.51
CA ILE A 5 2.31 -10.13 -5.14
C ILE A 5 1.31 -10.90 -4.28
N TRP A 6 1.79 -11.90 -3.57
CA TRP A 6 0.96 -12.81 -2.76
C TRP A 6 0.69 -12.24 -1.37
N TYR A 7 -0.46 -12.58 -0.78
CA TYR A 7 -0.84 -12.20 0.58
C TYR A 7 -1.53 -13.38 1.28
N GLU A 8 -1.37 -13.47 2.61
CA GLU A 8 -2.00 -14.48 3.46
C GLU A 8 -3.29 -14.00 4.11
N SER A 9 -3.49 -12.69 4.21
CA SER A 9 -4.66 -12.11 4.86
C SER A 9 -5.27 -10.94 4.11
N LEU A 10 -6.55 -10.68 4.39
CA LEU A 10 -7.25 -9.51 3.84
C LEU A 10 -6.66 -8.18 4.34
N ILE A 11 -6.03 -8.17 5.51
CA ILE A 11 -5.39 -6.96 6.07
C ILE A 11 -4.10 -6.66 5.28
N GLU A 12 -3.30 -7.69 4.97
CA GLU A 12 -2.13 -7.55 4.08
C GLU A 12 -2.53 -7.06 2.69
N ARG A 13 -3.57 -7.66 2.08
CA ARG A 13 -4.11 -7.18 0.81
C ARG A 13 -4.54 -5.72 0.88
N ASP A 14 -5.22 -5.32 1.96
CA ASP A 14 -5.65 -3.94 2.15
C ASP A 14 -4.44 -3.00 2.30
N TYR A 15 -3.36 -3.43 2.95
CA TYR A 15 -2.10 -2.68 3.06
C TYR A 15 -1.39 -2.50 1.72
N MET A 16 -1.43 -3.50 0.84
CA MET A 16 -0.84 -3.40 -0.50
C MET A 16 -1.42 -2.23 -1.31
N TYR A 17 -2.72 -1.92 -1.18
CA TYR A 17 -3.29 -0.74 -1.85
C TYR A 17 -2.65 0.56 -1.40
N LEU A 18 -2.26 0.67 -0.12
CA LEU A 18 -1.54 1.83 0.40
C LEU A 18 -0.12 1.87 -0.17
N LEU A 19 0.58 0.73 -0.23
CA LEU A 19 1.94 0.65 -0.78
C LEU A 19 2.00 0.99 -2.27
N GLU A 20 1.06 0.49 -3.08
CA GLU A 20 1.01 0.74 -4.53
C GLU A 20 0.69 2.20 -4.88
N THR A 21 0.17 2.98 -3.94
CA THR A 21 -0.25 4.37 -4.17
C THR A 21 0.59 5.40 -3.42
N ASP A 22 1.52 4.98 -2.56
CA ASP A 22 2.44 5.86 -1.85
C ASP A 22 3.64 6.24 -2.74
N PRO A 23 3.79 7.52 -3.15
CA PRO A 23 4.86 7.97 -4.04
C PRO A 23 6.27 7.91 -3.42
N ASP A 24 6.37 7.68 -2.11
CA ASP A 24 7.63 7.45 -1.40
C ASP A 24 8.09 5.98 -1.45
N VAL A 25 7.18 5.04 -1.77
CA VAL A 25 7.51 3.62 -1.92
C VAL A 25 8.12 3.37 -3.30
N LEU A 26 9.34 2.82 -3.31
CA LEU A 26 10.08 2.46 -4.52
C LEU A 26 9.81 1.01 -4.93
N SER A 27 9.76 0.10 -3.95
CA SER A 27 9.50 -1.31 -4.16
C SER A 27 8.98 -1.95 -2.87
N TYR A 28 8.29 -3.09 -2.98
CA TYR A 28 8.03 -3.96 -1.84
C TYR A 28 7.96 -5.43 -2.24
N GLN A 29 8.21 -6.31 -1.28
CA GLN A 29 8.18 -7.76 -1.47
C GLN A 29 7.40 -8.40 -0.31
N SER A 30 6.48 -9.31 -0.63
CA SER A 30 5.77 -10.13 0.37
C SER A 30 6.66 -11.28 0.84
N GLN A 31 6.68 -11.56 2.14
CA GLN A 31 7.46 -12.65 2.75
C GLN A 31 8.92 -12.72 2.25
N PRO A 32 9.65 -11.61 2.36
CA PRO A 32 10.92 -11.39 1.65
C PRO A 32 12.06 -12.30 2.11
N LEU A 33 12.03 -12.73 3.37
CA LEU A 33 13.14 -13.45 4.01
C LEU A 33 12.67 -14.19 5.26
N SER A 34 13.53 -15.06 5.78
CA SER A 34 13.34 -15.72 7.08
C SER A 34 14.43 -15.30 8.05
N ILE A 35 14.04 -14.76 9.20
CA ILE A 35 14.91 -14.47 10.35
C ILE A 35 14.89 -15.67 11.29
N PHE A 36 16.07 -16.18 11.60
CA PHE A 36 16.25 -17.23 12.59
C PHE A 36 16.65 -16.61 13.93
N TYR A 37 15.98 -16.99 15.00
CA TYR A 37 16.25 -16.49 16.35
C TYR A 37 16.13 -17.60 17.39
N THR A 38 16.86 -17.44 18.49
CA THR A 38 16.79 -18.37 19.61
C THR A 38 15.81 -17.85 20.66
N PHE A 39 14.85 -18.66 21.07
CA PHE A 39 13.94 -18.33 22.16
C PHE A 39 13.69 -19.57 23.03
N ALA A 40 13.89 -19.42 24.34
CA ALA A 40 13.79 -20.52 25.31
C ALA A 40 14.57 -21.78 24.88
N HIS A 41 15.84 -21.59 24.50
CA HIS A 41 16.77 -22.63 24.03
C HIS A 41 16.34 -23.39 22.77
N ARG A 42 15.34 -22.88 22.03
CA ARG A 42 14.92 -23.46 20.75
C ARG A 42 15.16 -22.47 19.62
N GLN A 43 15.68 -22.96 18.50
CA GLN A 43 15.71 -22.22 17.25
C GLN A 43 14.29 -22.05 16.72
N ARG A 44 13.97 -20.83 16.31
CA ARG A 44 12.69 -20.46 15.70
C ARG A 44 12.95 -19.68 14.43
N ARG A 45 11.98 -19.77 13.52
CA ARG A 45 11.95 -19.04 12.26
C ARG A 45 10.83 -18.02 12.32
N TYR A 46 11.09 -16.83 11.82
CA TYR A 46 10.12 -15.75 11.66
C TYR A 46 10.24 -15.22 10.23
N THR A 47 9.10 -15.06 9.55
CA THR A 47 9.02 -14.45 8.22
C THR A 47 8.12 -13.22 8.37
N PRO A 48 8.62 -12.00 8.11
CA PRO A 48 7.80 -10.80 8.12
C PRO A 48 6.88 -10.75 6.90
N ASP A 49 5.80 -10.00 6.99
CA ASP A 49 4.82 -9.91 5.91
C ASP A 49 5.39 -9.14 4.70
N PHE A 50 6.12 -8.04 4.93
CA PHE A 50 6.73 -7.26 3.84
C PHE A 50 8.13 -6.73 4.14
N LEU A 51 8.93 -6.56 3.08
CA LEU A 51 10.05 -5.62 3.04
C LEU A 51 9.67 -4.51 2.08
N VAL A 52 9.68 -3.26 2.57
CA VAL A 52 9.31 -2.07 1.81
C VAL A 52 10.55 -1.18 1.68
N GLU A 53 10.90 -0.83 0.45
CA GLU A 53 11.96 0.13 0.14
C GLU A 53 11.34 1.49 -0.12
N ARG A 54 11.64 2.46 0.74
CA ARG A 54 11.29 3.88 0.58
C ARG A 54 12.53 4.66 0.16
N ARG A 55 12.35 5.91 -0.29
CA ARG A 55 13.46 6.76 -0.78
C ARG A 55 14.63 6.90 0.18
N SER A 56 14.38 6.92 1.49
CA SER A 56 15.40 7.16 2.52
C SER A 56 15.66 5.98 3.44
N ARG A 57 14.85 4.92 3.41
CA ARG A 57 14.90 3.84 4.39
C ARG A 57 14.27 2.55 3.89
N LYS A 58 14.64 1.44 4.53
CA LYS A 58 14.02 0.12 4.33
C LYS A 58 13.24 -0.27 5.58
N LEU A 59 12.01 -0.71 5.37
CA LEU A 59 11.08 -1.09 6.43
C LEU A 59 10.81 -2.58 6.35
N LEU A 60 10.96 -3.29 7.46
CA LEU A 60 10.47 -4.64 7.63
C LEU A 60 9.11 -4.56 8.33
N ILE A 61 8.04 -4.90 7.62
CA ILE A 61 6.67 -4.71 8.08
C ILE A 61 6.09 -6.03 8.57
N GLU A 62 5.47 -5.99 9.74
CA GLU A 62 4.56 -7.00 10.24
C GLU A 62 3.13 -6.44 10.29
N VAL A 63 2.18 -7.10 9.63
CA VAL A 63 0.77 -6.76 9.64
C VAL A 63 0.05 -7.59 10.71
N LYS A 64 -0.71 -6.91 11.58
CA LYS A 64 -1.48 -7.57 12.66
C LYS A 64 -2.81 -6.88 12.93
N PRO A 65 -3.87 -7.60 13.32
CA PRO A 65 -5.03 -6.98 13.92
C PRO A 65 -4.61 -6.18 15.16
N ALA A 66 -5.14 -4.96 15.35
CA ALA A 66 -4.80 -4.08 16.47
C ALA A 66 -4.97 -4.79 17.83
N ASN A 67 -6.07 -5.53 17.98
CA ASN A 67 -6.36 -6.32 19.19
C ASN A 67 -5.41 -7.51 19.46
N LYS A 68 -4.45 -7.80 18.56
CA LYS A 68 -3.42 -8.84 18.74
C LYS A 68 -2.02 -8.30 18.95
N VAL A 69 -1.78 -7.01 18.72
CA VAL A 69 -0.43 -6.41 18.80
C VAL A 69 0.18 -6.63 20.19
N ASP A 70 -0.59 -6.33 21.24
CA ASP A 70 -0.12 -6.39 22.64
C ASP A 70 -0.15 -7.79 23.26
N SER A 71 -0.40 -8.83 22.46
CA SER A 71 -0.27 -10.19 22.98
C SER A 71 1.15 -10.45 23.46
N LEU A 72 1.31 -11.12 24.61
CA LEU A 72 2.63 -11.43 25.18
C LEU A 72 3.55 -12.16 24.18
N LYS A 73 2.97 -12.97 23.27
CA LYS A 73 3.71 -13.64 22.20
C LYS A 73 4.32 -12.64 21.22
N ASN A 74 3.52 -11.69 20.74
CA ASN A 74 3.94 -10.69 19.74
C ASN A 74 4.93 -9.69 20.34
N LEU A 75 4.65 -9.17 21.54
CA LEU A 75 5.59 -8.26 22.23
C LEU A 75 6.96 -8.90 22.44
N LYS A 76 7.01 -10.19 22.81
CA LYS A 76 8.28 -10.93 22.92
C LYS A 76 8.99 -11.07 21.57
N LEU A 77 8.26 -11.40 20.51
CA LEU A 77 8.81 -11.48 19.17
C LEU A 77 9.39 -10.13 18.73
N PHE A 78 8.63 -9.05 18.85
CA PHE A 78 9.04 -7.71 18.42
C PHE A 78 10.30 -7.23 19.15
N ARG A 79 10.42 -7.50 20.45
CA ARG A 79 11.63 -7.20 21.23
C ARG A 79 12.88 -7.93 20.74
N ILE A 80 12.72 -9.08 20.09
CA ILE A 80 13.84 -9.86 19.54
C ILE A 80 14.15 -9.39 18.11
N ILE A 81 13.12 -9.16 17.30
CA ILE A 81 13.28 -8.87 15.87
C ILE A 81 13.71 -7.42 15.63
N ALA A 82 13.21 -6.45 16.40
CA ALA A 82 13.52 -5.04 16.16
C ALA A 82 15.03 -4.72 16.22
N PRO A 83 15.81 -5.21 17.20
CA PRO A 83 17.27 -5.03 17.20
C PRO A 83 17.96 -5.68 16.01
N ILE A 84 17.54 -6.89 15.60
CA ILE A 84 18.09 -7.59 14.43
C ILE A 84 17.88 -6.76 13.16
N CYS A 85 16.69 -6.15 13.02
CA CYS A 85 16.41 -5.26 11.88
C CYS A 85 17.31 -4.03 11.90
N GLN A 86 17.49 -3.41 13.07
CA GLN A 86 18.33 -2.23 13.23
C GLN A 86 19.79 -2.52 12.84
N GLU A 87 20.33 -3.68 13.21
CA GLU A 87 21.67 -4.11 12.80
C GLU A 87 21.82 -4.28 11.28
N GLN A 88 20.74 -4.63 10.58
CA GLN A 88 20.70 -4.73 9.11
C GLN A 88 20.40 -3.39 8.42
N GLY A 89 20.25 -2.29 9.19
CA GLY A 89 19.88 -0.97 8.66
C GLY A 89 18.41 -0.88 8.24
N TRP A 90 17.55 -1.75 8.76
CA TRP A 90 16.11 -1.73 8.52
C TRP A 90 15.36 -1.23 9.76
N GLU A 91 14.22 -0.60 9.53
CA GLU A 91 13.28 -0.23 10.59
C GLU A 91 12.19 -1.30 10.69
N PHE A 92 11.99 -1.87 11.87
CA PHE A 92 10.90 -2.82 12.12
C PHE A 92 9.63 -2.06 12.48
N VAL A 93 8.55 -2.28 11.71
CA VAL A 93 7.28 -1.57 11.89
C VAL A 93 6.14 -2.57 11.95
N VAL A 94 5.29 -2.43 12.96
CA VAL A 94 4.02 -3.16 13.04
C VAL A 94 2.91 -2.26 12.53
N VAL A 95 2.17 -2.74 11.53
CA VAL A 95 1.04 -2.02 10.92
C VAL A 95 -0.26 -2.74 11.26
N THR A 96 -1.25 -1.99 11.74
CA THR A 96 -2.53 -2.58 12.15
C THR A 96 -3.65 -2.36 11.15
N ASP A 97 -4.69 -3.18 11.26
CA ASP A 97 -5.92 -2.99 10.48
C ASP A 97 -6.58 -1.63 10.75
N GLU A 98 -6.49 -1.08 11.96
CA GLU A 98 -6.95 0.28 12.27
C GLU A 98 -6.15 1.36 11.52
N MET A 99 -4.84 1.18 11.37
CA MET A 99 -3.99 2.08 10.57
C MET A 99 -4.27 1.94 9.07
N ILE A 100 -4.60 0.72 8.61
CA ILE A 100 -4.81 0.41 7.18
C ILE A 100 -6.21 0.81 6.71
N ARG A 101 -7.24 0.53 7.52
CA ARG A 101 -8.66 0.61 7.12
C ARG A 101 -9.29 1.96 7.45
N VAL A 102 -8.51 3.02 7.33
CA VAL A 102 -9.00 4.40 7.48
C VAL A 102 -9.89 4.75 6.29
N GLN A 103 -11.10 5.24 6.58
CA GLN A 103 -12.09 5.63 5.57
C GLN A 103 -12.27 7.16 5.52
N PRO A 104 -12.54 7.75 4.34
CA PRO A 104 -12.85 7.09 3.06
C PRO A 104 -11.62 6.68 2.22
N GLN A 105 -10.41 6.88 2.74
CA GLN A 105 -9.16 6.70 2.01
C GLN A 105 -9.05 5.31 1.37
N LEU A 106 -9.19 4.22 2.14
CA LEU A 106 -9.02 2.87 1.61
C LEU A 106 -10.04 2.54 0.51
N ASN A 107 -11.29 2.95 0.66
CA ASN A 107 -12.31 2.72 -0.37
C ASN A 107 -12.01 3.50 -1.66
N ASN A 108 -11.54 4.74 -1.53
CA ASN A 108 -11.11 5.53 -2.68
C ASN A 108 -9.93 4.90 -3.39
N LEU A 109 -8.93 4.40 -2.65
CA LEU A 109 -7.78 3.71 -3.25
C LEU A 109 -8.19 2.44 -3.98
N LYS A 110 -9.06 1.60 -3.38
CA LYS A 110 -9.62 0.41 -4.04
C LYS A 110 -10.35 0.75 -5.33
N LEU A 111 -11.14 1.83 -5.32
CA LEU A 111 -11.84 2.31 -6.51
C LEU A 111 -10.86 2.77 -7.59
N LEU A 112 -9.89 3.61 -7.25
CA LEU A 112 -8.91 4.12 -8.20
C LEU A 112 -8.04 3.00 -8.78
N TYR A 113 -7.64 2.05 -7.95
CA TYR A 113 -6.80 0.92 -8.35
C TYR A 113 -7.47 0.06 -9.44
N LYS A 114 -8.81 -0.07 -9.42
CA LYS A 114 -9.58 -0.73 -10.48
C LYS A 114 -9.34 -0.10 -11.85
N TYR A 115 -9.08 1.20 -11.91
CA TYR A 115 -8.94 1.97 -13.14
C TYR A 115 -7.49 2.26 -13.53
N ILE A 116 -6.48 1.84 -12.74
CA ILE A 116 -5.06 2.08 -13.04
C ILE A 116 -4.62 1.44 -14.37
N CYS A 117 -5.20 0.29 -14.71
CA CYS A 117 -4.84 -0.45 -15.93
C CYS A 117 -5.71 -0.09 -17.14
N GLU A 118 -6.64 0.86 -16.99
CA GLU A 118 -7.45 1.30 -18.12
C GLU A 118 -6.57 2.04 -19.13
N PRO A 119 -6.50 1.57 -20.39
CA PRO A 119 -5.66 2.20 -21.38
C PRO A 119 -6.20 3.60 -21.70
N LEU A 120 -5.41 4.63 -21.38
CA LEU A 120 -5.66 5.99 -21.85
C LEU A 120 -4.98 6.19 -23.21
N SER A 121 -5.72 6.74 -24.19
CA SER A 121 -5.09 7.22 -25.41
C SER A 121 -4.08 8.32 -25.08
N LEU A 122 -3.01 8.45 -25.87
CA LEU A 122 -2.01 9.50 -25.66
C LEU A 122 -2.65 10.90 -25.62
N LYS A 123 -3.66 11.13 -26.46
CA LYS A 123 -4.44 12.38 -26.44
C LYS A 123 -5.11 12.62 -25.09
N ASN A 124 -5.86 11.63 -24.58
CA ASN A 124 -6.56 11.76 -23.30
C ASN A 124 -5.58 11.96 -22.15
N TYR A 125 -4.44 11.26 -22.17
CA TYR A 125 -3.39 11.45 -21.17
C TYR A 125 -2.86 12.88 -21.18
N LEU A 126 -2.51 13.44 -22.34
CA LEU A 126 -1.98 14.80 -22.46
C LEU A 126 -3.02 15.85 -22.03
N ASP A 127 -4.27 15.70 -22.46
CA ASP A 127 -5.36 16.61 -22.12
C ASP A 127 -5.62 16.63 -20.61
N CYS A 128 -5.67 15.45 -19.96
CA CYS A 128 -5.80 15.31 -18.51
C CYS A 128 -4.57 15.89 -17.78
N TYR A 129 -3.37 15.56 -18.23
CA TYR A 129 -2.13 16.06 -17.63
C TYR A 129 -2.06 17.58 -17.68
N GLN A 130 -2.37 18.20 -18.82
CA GLN A 130 -2.41 19.66 -18.96
C GLN A 130 -3.48 20.27 -18.06
N TYR A 131 -4.66 19.64 -17.96
CA TYR A 131 -5.74 20.12 -17.12
C TYR A 131 -5.36 20.13 -15.63
N PHE A 132 -4.80 19.02 -15.11
CA PHE A 132 -4.45 18.90 -13.69
C PHE A 132 -3.09 19.50 -13.32
N ARG A 133 -2.25 19.85 -14.30
CA ARG A 133 -0.96 20.50 -14.05
C ARG A 133 -1.12 21.97 -13.63
N VAL A 134 -2.17 22.64 -14.10
CA VAL A 134 -2.45 24.02 -13.64
C VAL A 134 -2.94 23.92 -12.20
N GLU A 135 -2.31 24.64 -11.27
CA GLU A 135 -2.65 24.65 -9.85
C GLU A 135 -4.01 25.35 -9.60
N VAL A 136 -5.08 24.79 -10.15
CA VAL A 136 -6.46 25.22 -9.89
C VAL A 136 -7.08 24.17 -8.99
N THR A 137 -7.34 24.54 -7.74
CA THR A 137 -8.22 23.75 -6.88
C THR A 137 -9.61 23.71 -7.50
N THR A 138 -10.00 22.54 -8.01
CA THR A 138 -11.29 22.32 -8.67
C THR A 138 -12.02 21.14 -8.02
N SER A 139 -13.34 21.12 -8.12
CA SER A 139 -14.12 19.96 -7.68
C SER A 139 -14.03 18.85 -8.73
N ILE A 140 -14.17 17.59 -8.32
CA ILE A 140 -14.25 16.46 -9.26
C ILE A 140 -15.38 16.67 -10.27
N LYS A 141 -16.53 17.20 -9.84
CA LYS A 141 -17.68 17.48 -10.72
C LYS A 141 -17.31 18.49 -11.80
N THR A 142 -16.62 19.57 -11.44
CA THR A 142 -16.16 20.58 -12.38
C THR A 142 -15.14 19.99 -13.35
N ALA A 143 -14.15 19.23 -12.84
CA ALA A 143 -13.18 18.55 -13.68
C ALA A 143 -13.81 17.59 -14.69
N LEU A 144 -14.86 16.86 -14.30
CA LEU A 144 -15.59 15.98 -15.21
C LEU A 144 -16.30 16.76 -16.32
N LEU A 145 -16.91 17.91 -16.01
CA LEU A 145 -17.57 18.76 -17.01
C LEU A 145 -16.54 19.35 -17.99
N ASP A 146 -15.43 19.86 -17.47
CA ASP A 146 -14.38 20.48 -18.26
C ASP A 146 -13.69 19.47 -19.18
N LEU A 147 -13.40 18.25 -18.69
CA LEU A 147 -12.83 17.17 -19.50
C LEU A 147 -13.84 16.61 -20.51
N ALA A 148 -15.13 16.54 -20.18
CA ALA A 148 -16.17 16.14 -21.12
C ALA A 148 -16.26 17.11 -22.31
N SER A 149 -16.08 18.41 -22.09
CA SER A 149 -16.02 19.41 -23.17
C SER A 149 -14.86 19.17 -24.15
N LYS A 150 -13.79 18.50 -23.70
CA LYS A 150 -12.64 18.06 -24.52
C LYS A 150 -12.82 16.67 -25.16
N GLN A 151 -14.05 16.14 -25.15
CA GLN A 151 -14.41 14.81 -25.63
C GLN A 151 -13.78 13.66 -24.83
N ILE A 152 -13.35 13.92 -23.59
CA ILE A 152 -12.87 12.89 -22.66
C ILE A 152 -14.07 12.47 -21.82
N THR A 153 -14.84 11.54 -22.39
CA THR A 153 -16.05 11.02 -21.76
C THR A 153 -15.82 9.61 -21.22
N ARG A 154 -16.58 9.22 -20.20
CA ARG A 154 -16.56 7.88 -19.64
C ARG A 154 -17.02 6.89 -20.72
N THR A 155 -16.18 5.91 -21.09
CA THR A 155 -16.49 4.92 -22.15
C THR A 155 -17.55 3.88 -21.71
N TYR A 156 -17.89 3.82 -20.43
CA TYR A 156 -18.88 2.88 -19.90
C TYR A 156 -20.00 3.61 -19.16
N ALA A 157 -21.21 3.48 -19.69
CA ALA A 157 -22.44 3.66 -18.96
C ALA A 157 -22.46 2.60 -17.84
N LEU A 158 -22.18 3.02 -16.60
CA LEU A 158 -22.47 2.19 -15.45
C LEU A 158 -23.96 2.38 -15.15
N THR A 159 -24.72 1.34 -15.44
CA THR A 159 -26.00 1.03 -14.83
C THR A 159 -25.94 1.32 -13.33
N GLU A 160 -26.77 2.28 -12.92
CA GLU A 160 -27.40 2.50 -11.61
C GLU A 160 -26.52 2.35 -10.34
N TRP A 161 -26.37 3.47 -9.64
CA TRP A 161 -25.83 3.59 -8.28
C TRP A 161 -26.86 3.15 -7.24
#